data_AF-A0AA43TNV7-F1
#
_entry.id   AF-A0AA43TNV7-F1
#
_cell.length_a   1.000
_cell.length_b   1.000
_cell.length_c   1.000
_cell.angle_alpha   90.00
_cell.angle_beta   90.00
_cell.angle_gamma   90.00
#
_symmetry.space_group_name_H-M   'P 1'
#
loop_
_entity.id
_entity.type
_entity.pdbx_description
1 polymer ?
#
loop_
_entity_poly.entity_id
_entity_poly.type
_entity_poly.pdbx_seq_one_letter_code
_entity_poly.pdbx_strand_id
1 'polypeptide(L)'
;MKTRQLIKAACSVLACSALLSPVPGYAEILAMVNYESKPGQTPRREGIAIIDVDPASKSFAKILNDIPLPDDLVAHHIFYNKDLSKAYITSLGNGALHVMDMAHVPYRPKKVDMPDCKVAEDVVFSKDNKTWYMTCMGTSNVIVGDAQTDKQIKVIAADSENAFIRYPHGISLNDDIDRIMVTSTVRPSDLGDAGETVTVIEASSGKVLSSHKLSDKPSPSGVSPVEAVFLPESNPPMAYIDTMFGGALWTGTWNAGNKNFDFQQVFDFNSVKQGVPLEIYFNDKHDRMYITTANPGYLNIFDISQSAQKPVLIKAIPTAGGAHHVVLTPDEQYAVVQNSFLNLPDMSDGSITVIDLNKQEVKATIDTFKKQGLNPNCIIMMPRWHHDVAH
;
A
#
# COMPACT_ATOMS: atom_id res chain seq x y z
N MET A 1 -37.90 -27.62 69.74
CA MET A 1 -38.47 -26.71 68.72
C MET A 1 -37.37 -25.76 68.29
N LYS A 2 -36.65 -26.08 67.21
CA LYS A 2 -36.96 -25.79 65.80
C LYS A 2 -36.44 -24.40 65.39
N THR A 3 -35.19 -24.40 64.93
CA THR A 3 -34.73 -24.00 63.58
C THR A 3 -35.67 -23.09 62.76
N ARG A 4 -35.09 -22.07 62.12
CA ARG A 4 -35.63 -21.01 61.22
C ARG A 4 -35.71 -19.67 61.98
N GLN A 5 -34.96 -18.62 61.65
CA GLN A 5 -34.76 -18.03 60.34
C GLN A 5 -33.36 -17.40 60.23
N LEU A 6 -32.39 -18.18 59.77
CA LEU A 6 -31.06 -17.73 59.32
C LEU A 6 -31.09 -17.29 57.85
N ILE A 7 -32.25 -16.91 57.31
CA ILE A 7 -32.46 -16.64 55.87
C ILE A 7 -33.18 -15.29 55.74
N LYS A 8 -32.53 -14.19 56.10
CA LYS A 8 -32.97 -12.83 55.73
C LYS A 8 -31.83 -11.83 55.53
N ALA A 9 -30.58 -12.30 55.48
CA ALA A 9 -29.40 -11.47 55.21
C ALA A 9 -28.58 -11.98 54.00
N ALA A 10 -29.21 -12.75 53.09
CA ALA A 10 -28.55 -13.28 51.89
C ALA A 10 -29.22 -12.85 50.57
N CYS A 11 -30.20 -11.94 50.60
CA CYS A 11 -30.89 -11.45 49.39
C CYS A 11 -30.56 -9.99 49.02
N SER A 12 -29.60 -9.34 49.68
CA SER A 12 -29.27 -7.92 49.40
C SER A 12 -27.83 -7.68 48.93
N VAL A 13 -27.06 -8.74 48.64
CA VAL A 13 -25.68 -8.62 48.12
C VAL A 13 -25.53 -9.19 46.69
N LEU A 14 -26.57 -9.81 46.12
CA LEU A 14 -26.53 -10.44 44.80
C LEU A 14 -27.21 -9.65 43.67
N ALA A 15 -27.69 -8.43 43.93
CA ALA A 15 -28.41 -7.62 42.93
C ALA A 15 -27.64 -6.37 42.44
N CYS A 16 -26.40 -6.14 42.87
CA CYS A 16 -25.56 -5.02 42.39
C CYS A 16 -24.33 -5.44 41.59
N SER A 17 -24.11 -6.74 41.37
CA SER A 17 -22.94 -7.25 40.64
C SER A 17 -23.22 -7.57 39.16
N ALA A 18 -24.42 -7.25 38.66
CA ALA A 18 -24.89 -7.64 37.31
C ALA A 18 -25.01 -6.47 36.30
N LEU A 19 -24.36 -5.34 36.54
CA LEU A 19 -24.42 -4.17 35.63
C LEU A 19 -23.06 -3.65 35.15
N LEU A 20 -21.98 -4.42 35.32
CA LEU A 20 -20.71 -4.18 34.65
C LEU A 20 -20.45 -5.28 33.61
N SER A 21 -21.44 -5.54 32.76
CA SER A 21 -21.10 -6.08 31.44
C SER A 21 -20.36 -4.96 30.71
N PRO A 22 -19.08 -5.11 30.34
CA PRO A 22 -18.48 -4.14 29.43
C PRO A 22 -19.38 -4.15 28.20
N VAL A 23 -20.08 -3.04 27.95
CA VAL A 23 -20.59 -2.79 26.61
C VAL A 23 -19.35 -2.88 25.75
N PRO A 24 -19.26 -3.80 24.78
CA PRO A 24 -18.20 -3.71 23.79
C PRO A 24 -18.42 -2.35 23.13
N GLY A 25 -17.65 -1.35 23.56
CA GLY A 25 -17.48 -0.14 22.78
C GLY A 25 -16.86 -0.65 21.50
N TYR A 26 -17.65 -0.74 20.44
CA TYR A 26 -17.12 -0.93 19.10
C TYR A 26 -16.18 0.25 18.89
N ALA A 27 -14.89 -0.03 19.01
CA ALA A 27 -13.87 0.96 18.74
C ALA A 27 -13.91 1.18 17.23
N GLU A 28 -14.03 2.44 16.81
CA GLU A 28 -13.91 2.84 15.42
C GLU A 28 -12.64 2.23 14.81
N ILE A 29 -12.64 1.92 13.51
CA ILE A 29 -11.43 1.54 12.77
C ILE A 29 -11.09 2.73 11.90
N LEU A 30 -9.93 3.35 12.15
CA LEU A 30 -9.59 4.59 11.47
C LEU A 30 -8.52 4.37 10.41
N ALA A 31 -8.77 4.95 9.24
CA ALA A 31 -7.81 5.04 8.15
C ALA A 31 -7.43 6.50 7.88
N MET A 32 -6.21 6.69 7.39
CA MET A 32 -5.71 7.92 6.82
C MET A 32 -5.78 7.82 5.30
N VAL A 33 -6.35 8.84 4.65
CA VAL A 33 -6.57 8.87 3.21
C VAL A 33 -6.10 10.22 2.68
N ASN A 34 -5.05 10.25 1.86
CA ASN A 34 -4.78 11.44 1.07
C ASN A 34 -5.79 11.52 -0.09
N TYR A 35 -6.16 12.74 -0.45
CA TYR A 35 -7.14 12.98 -1.48
C TYR A 35 -6.81 14.24 -2.25
N GLU A 36 -7.35 14.31 -3.47
CA GLU A 36 -7.34 15.52 -4.28
C GLU A 36 -8.72 15.78 -4.91
N SER A 37 -8.88 16.95 -5.51
CA SER A 37 -10.10 17.27 -6.25
C SER A 37 -10.11 16.61 -7.61
N LYS A 38 -11.28 16.15 -8.05
CA LYS A 38 -11.46 15.64 -9.41
C LYS A 38 -11.07 16.71 -10.45
N PRO A 39 -10.60 16.31 -11.65
CA PRO A 39 -10.27 17.25 -12.72
C PRO A 39 -11.41 18.25 -12.98
N GLY A 40 -11.07 19.53 -13.08
CA GLY A 40 -12.01 20.62 -13.35
C GLY A 40 -12.72 21.21 -12.12
N GLN A 41 -12.55 20.65 -10.92
CA GLN A 41 -13.06 21.24 -9.69
C GLN A 41 -12.27 22.49 -9.29
N THR A 42 -12.97 23.57 -8.91
CA THR A 42 -12.36 24.85 -8.49
C THR A 42 -13.06 25.37 -7.22
N PRO A 43 -12.32 25.80 -6.19
CA PRO A 43 -10.87 25.73 -6.06
C PRO A 43 -10.39 24.27 -5.95
N ARG A 44 -9.17 24.00 -6.44
CA ARG A 44 -8.52 22.71 -6.23
C ARG A 44 -8.20 22.56 -4.75
N ARG A 45 -8.43 21.37 -4.21
CA ARG A 45 -8.17 20.99 -2.83
C ARG A 45 -7.39 19.69 -2.79
N GLU A 46 -6.43 19.65 -1.90
CA GLU A 46 -5.74 18.44 -1.45
C GLU A 46 -5.75 18.38 0.07
N GLY A 47 -5.68 17.16 0.60
CA GLY A 47 -5.58 16.97 2.02
C GLY A 47 -5.35 15.52 2.40
N ILE A 48 -5.26 15.32 3.70
CA ILE A 48 -5.22 14.01 4.34
C ILE A 48 -6.40 13.96 5.30
N ALA A 49 -7.33 13.06 5.05
CA ALA A 49 -8.48 12.80 5.90
C ALA A 49 -8.19 11.63 6.84
N ILE A 50 -8.62 11.74 8.10
CA ILE A 50 -8.79 10.59 8.98
C ILE A 50 -10.27 10.21 8.92
N ILE A 51 -10.56 9.00 8.45
CA ILE A 51 -11.91 8.51 8.20
C ILE A 51 -12.18 7.22 8.97
N ASP A 52 -13.39 7.08 9.48
CA ASP A 52 -13.84 5.84 10.09
C ASP A 52 -14.34 4.85 9.02
N VAL A 53 -13.66 3.71 8.95
CA VAL A 53 -13.90 2.65 7.98
C VAL A 53 -14.57 1.41 8.61
N ASP A 54 -14.90 1.43 9.90
CA ASP A 54 -15.60 0.33 10.57
C ASP A 54 -17.10 0.31 10.21
N PRO A 55 -17.62 -0.69 9.48
CA PRO A 55 -19.04 -0.78 9.13
C PRO A 55 -19.98 -0.93 10.33
N ALA A 56 -19.47 -1.32 11.51
CA ALA A 56 -20.25 -1.41 12.74
C ALA A 56 -20.32 -0.07 13.52
N SER A 57 -19.49 0.91 13.16
CA SER A 57 -19.40 2.18 13.86
C SER A 57 -20.56 3.13 13.53
N LYS A 58 -20.93 3.96 14.51
CA LYS A 58 -21.87 5.09 14.33
C LYS A 58 -21.28 6.24 13.51
N SER A 59 -19.95 6.27 13.40
CA SER A 59 -19.21 7.25 12.61
C SER A 59 -18.75 6.70 11.27
N PHE A 60 -19.16 5.47 10.89
CA PHE A 60 -18.82 4.85 9.61
C PHE A 60 -18.96 5.83 8.45
N ALA A 61 -17.94 5.87 7.59
CA ALA A 61 -17.82 6.74 6.42
C ALA A 61 -17.67 8.25 6.73
N LYS A 62 -17.49 8.67 8.00
CA LYS A 62 -17.29 10.09 8.34
C LYS A 62 -15.81 10.45 8.41
N ILE A 63 -15.47 11.58 7.81
CA ILE A 63 -14.18 12.24 8.02
C ILE A 63 -14.20 12.85 9.43
N LEU A 64 -13.30 12.39 10.28
CA LEU A 64 -13.14 12.83 11.67
C LEU A 64 -12.09 13.93 11.82
N ASN A 65 -11.13 13.98 10.91
CA ASN A 65 -10.13 15.04 10.82
C ASN A 65 -9.76 15.28 9.36
N ASP A 66 -9.46 16.52 8.99
CA ASP A 66 -9.07 16.94 7.65
C ASP A 66 -7.83 17.84 7.75
N ILE A 67 -6.71 17.35 7.23
CA ILE A 67 -5.40 18.01 7.28
C ILE A 67 -5.14 18.58 5.89
N PRO A 68 -5.22 19.90 5.70
CA PRO A 68 -5.03 20.50 4.39
C PRO A 68 -3.59 20.33 3.90
N LEU A 69 -3.44 20.07 2.61
CA LEU A 69 -2.16 20.04 1.90
C LEU A 69 -2.10 21.19 0.87
N PRO A 70 -0.89 21.57 0.41
CA PRO A 70 -0.74 22.48 -0.73
C PRO A 70 -1.49 21.97 -1.97
N ASP A 71 -2.06 22.88 -2.75
CA ASP A 71 -2.89 22.58 -3.93
C ASP A 71 -2.08 22.37 -5.22
N ASP A 72 -0.77 22.19 -5.11
CA ASP A 72 0.15 21.81 -6.18
C ASP A 72 1.01 20.58 -5.83
N LEU A 73 0.73 19.94 -4.68
CA LEU A 73 1.53 18.83 -4.17
C LEU A 73 1.32 17.56 -4.97
N VAL A 74 0.08 17.20 -5.26
CA VAL A 74 -0.37 15.92 -5.82
C VAL A 74 0.12 14.77 -4.93
N ALA A 75 -0.30 14.77 -3.66
CA ALA A 75 0.07 13.71 -2.72
C ALA A 75 -0.41 12.35 -3.23
N HIS A 76 0.50 11.37 -3.25
CA HIS A 76 0.25 10.07 -3.88
C HIS A 76 0.22 8.93 -2.86
N HIS A 77 1.34 8.60 -2.22
CA HIS A 77 1.39 7.56 -1.19
C HIS A 77 1.64 8.11 0.21
N ILE A 78 1.32 7.29 1.21
CA ILE A 78 1.66 7.53 2.62
C ILE A 78 2.30 6.24 3.17
N PHE A 79 3.51 6.34 3.71
CA PHE A 79 4.22 5.22 4.35
C PHE A 79 4.51 5.54 5.81
N TYR A 80 4.49 4.54 6.69
CA TYR A 80 5.05 4.70 8.02
C TYR A 80 6.49 4.23 8.07
N ASN A 81 7.29 4.86 8.94
CA ASN A 81 8.52 4.22 9.39
C ASN A 81 8.21 3.03 10.31
N LYS A 82 9.18 2.14 10.58
CA LYS A 82 8.91 0.85 11.22
C LYS A 82 8.37 0.92 12.66
N ASP A 83 8.55 2.05 13.36
CA ASP A 83 7.99 2.27 14.70
C ASP A 83 6.70 3.13 14.72
N LEU A 84 6.17 3.45 13.54
CA LEU A 84 4.94 4.23 13.33
C LEU A 84 4.97 5.64 13.93
N SER A 85 6.14 6.16 14.32
CA SER A 85 6.28 7.50 14.87
C SER A 85 6.20 8.60 13.82
N LYS A 86 6.41 8.27 12.54
CA LYS A 86 6.38 9.20 11.41
C LYS A 86 5.62 8.62 10.23
N ALA A 87 4.84 9.46 9.56
CA ALA A 87 4.28 9.18 8.24
C ALA A 87 5.03 9.99 7.17
N TYR A 88 5.34 9.35 6.04
CA TYR A 88 6.07 9.86 4.90
C TYR A 88 5.10 9.97 3.73
N ILE A 89 4.86 11.18 3.25
CA ILE A 89 3.90 11.48 2.20
C ILE A 89 4.69 11.81 0.94
N THR A 90 4.65 10.92 -0.04
CA THR A 90 5.26 11.14 -1.35
C THR A 90 4.28 11.84 -2.28
N SER A 91 4.81 12.43 -3.34
CA SER A 91 4.01 13.30 -4.19
C SER A 91 4.53 13.38 -5.63
N LEU A 92 3.58 13.50 -6.56
CA LEU A 92 3.86 13.56 -7.99
C LEU A 92 4.10 14.99 -8.48
N GLY A 93 3.68 15.99 -7.71
CA GLY A 93 3.78 17.41 -8.02
C GLY A 93 4.94 18.08 -7.30
N ASN A 94 4.67 19.23 -6.68
CA ASN A 94 5.68 20.08 -6.09
C ASN A 94 6.02 19.69 -4.64
N GLY A 95 7.21 19.13 -4.44
CA GLY A 95 7.75 18.82 -3.11
C GLY A 95 7.66 17.35 -2.79
N ALA A 96 8.55 16.58 -3.44
CA ALA A 96 8.62 15.12 -3.46
C ALA A 96 8.27 14.43 -2.13
N LEU A 97 8.73 14.93 -0.98
CA LEU A 97 8.47 14.31 0.32
C LEU A 97 8.00 15.31 1.37
N HIS A 98 6.98 14.90 2.12
CA HIS A 98 6.61 15.51 3.40
C HIS A 98 6.67 14.45 4.51
N VAL A 99 7.07 14.87 5.71
CA VAL A 99 7.08 14.00 6.90
C VAL A 99 6.17 14.57 7.97
N MET A 100 5.32 13.71 8.53
CA MET A 100 4.34 14.05 9.56
C MET A 100 4.65 13.27 10.83
N ASP A 101 4.80 13.99 11.93
CA ASP A 101 4.96 13.41 13.26
C ASP A 101 3.63 12.81 13.73
N MET A 102 3.62 11.51 13.99
CA MET A 102 2.43 10.76 14.40
C MET A 102 2.20 10.73 15.91
N ALA A 103 3.17 11.21 16.70
CA ALA A 103 3.07 11.28 18.16
C ALA A 103 2.40 12.57 18.66
N HIS A 104 2.37 13.63 17.84
CA HIS A 104 1.89 14.95 18.26
C HIS A 104 0.71 15.44 17.44
N VAL A 105 -0.41 15.70 18.13
CA VAL A 105 -1.59 16.37 17.57
C VAL A 105 -1.56 17.88 17.88
N PRO A 106 -2.01 18.76 16.97
CA PRO A 106 -2.53 18.44 15.64
C PRO A 106 -1.43 17.99 14.68
N TYR A 107 -1.77 17.00 13.83
CA TYR A 107 -0.87 16.49 12.80
C TYR A 107 -0.52 17.56 11.77
N ARG A 108 0.77 17.67 11.44
CA ARG A 108 1.31 18.70 10.53
C ARG A 108 2.42 18.12 9.65
N PRO A 109 2.12 17.77 8.39
CA PRO A 109 3.14 17.42 7.41
C PRO A 109 4.14 18.57 7.24
N LYS A 110 5.43 18.24 7.19
CA LYS A 110 6.51 19.19 6.95
C LYS A 110 7.23 18.78 5.68
N LYS A 111 7.39 19.72 4.75
CA LYS A 111 8.17 19.51 3.54
C LYS A 111 9.61 19.15 3.91
N VAL A 112 10.13 18.12 3.26
CA VAL A 112 11.52 17.72 3.33
C VAL A 112 12.19 18.03 1.99
N ASP A 113 13.41 18.57 2.04
CA ASP A 113 14.16 18.89 0.83
C ASP A 113 14.72 17.62 0.18
N MET A 114 14.42 17.45 -1.10
CA MET A 114 14.75 16.27 -1.93
C MET A 114 15.30 16.74 -3.28
N PRO A 115 16.48 17.38 -3.30
CA PRO A 115 16.99 18.08 -4.49
C PRO A 115 17.18 17.18 -5.71
N ASP A 116 17.42 15.88 -5.49
CA ASP A 116 17.68 14.90 -6.55
C ASP A 116 16.45 14.05 -6.93
N CYS A 117 15.27 14.43 -6.43
CA CYS A 117 14.01 13.77 -6.72
C CYS A 117 13.05 14.69 -7.48
N LYS A 118 12.51 14.18 -8.58
CA LYS A 118 11.31 14.72 -9.23
C LYS A 118 10.30 13.60 -9.30
N VAL A 119 9.06 13.82 -8.85
CA VAL A 119 8.01 12.80 -8.77
C VAL A 119 8.44 11.63 -7.87
N ALA A 120 8.07 11.68 -6.60
CA ALA A 120 8.35 10.58 -5.66
C ALA A 120 7.15 9.63 -5.60
N GLU A 121 7.44 8.33 -5.55
CA GLU A 121 6.43 7.27 -5.45
C GLU A 121 6.52 6.54 -4.11
N ASP A 122 7.36 5.52 -4.02
CA ASP A 122 7.35 4.59 -2.90
C ASP A 122 8.50 4.81 -1.94
N VAL A 123 8.29 4.40 -0.68
CA VAL A 123 9.30 4.41 0.37
C VAL A 123 9.34 3.06 1.07
N VAL A 124 10.53 2.48 1.18
CA VAL A 124 10.79 1.29 2.02
C VAL A 124 11.85 1.60 3.09
N PHE A 125 11.72 0.99 4.26
CA PHE A 125 12.59 1.23 5.41
C PHE A 125 13.44 0.01 5.75
N SER A 126 14.70 0.23 6.12
CA SER A 126 15.54 -0.81 6.68
C SER A 126 14.95 -1.39 7.97
N LYS A 127 15.17 -2.68 8.21
CA LYS A 127 14.72 -3.38 9.42
C LYS A 127 15.15 -2.71 10.74
N ASP A 128 16.29 -2.02 10.74
CA ASP A 128 16.78 -1.29 11.90
C ASP A 128 16.22 0.15 12.04
N ASN A 129 15.30 0.53 11.14
CA ASN A 129 14.61 1.82 11.08
C ASN A 129 15.55 3.04 10.98
N LYS A 130 16.75 2.87 10.40
CA LYS A 130 17.72 3.97 10.24
C LYS A 130 17.79 4.52 8.84
N THR A 131 17.48 3.71 7.84
CA THR A 131 17.60 4.08 6.43
C THR A 131 16.24 3.92 5.77
N TRP A 132 15.87 4.88 4.92
CA TRP A 132 14.79 4.71 3.97
C TRP A 132 15.31 4.82 2.54
N TYR A 133 14.64 4.14 1.62
CA TYR A 133 14.88 4.19 0.19
C TYR A 133 13.59 4.65 -0.48
N MET A 134 13.69 5.67 -1.32
CA MET A 134 12.55 6.27 -2.00
C MET A 134 12.76 6.28 -3.50
N THR A 135 11.75 5.87 -4.27
CA THR A 135 11.80 5.92 -5.72
C THR A 135 11.42 7.30 -6.24
N CYS A 136 12.16 7.75 -7.26
CA CYS A 136 11.98 9.06 -7.88
C CYS A 136 11.86 8.89 -9.40
N MET A 137 10.62 8.74 -9.87
CA MET A 137 10.31 8.45 -11.27
C MET A 137 10.87 9.49 -12.23
N GLY A 138 10.72 10.77 -11.91
CA GLY A 138 11.03 11.89 -12.80
C GLY A 138 12.53 12.19 -12.92
N THR A 139 13.35 11.66 -12.02
CA THR A 139 14.83 11.72 -12.11
C THR A 139 15.48 10.38 -12.41
N SER A 140 14.70 9.29 -12.46
CA SER A 140 15.21 7.92 -12.64
C SER A 140 16.25 7.53 -11.58
N ASN A 141 15.97 7.90 -10.33
CA ASN A 141 16.85 7.68 -9.19
C ASN A 141 16.12 6.90 -8.09
N VAL A 142 16.90 6.22 -7.25
CA VAL A 142 16.48 5.87 -5.88
C VAL A 142 17.23 6.77 -4.92
N ILE A 143 16.49 7.46 -4.06
CA ILE A 143 17.03 8.32 -3.01
C ILE A 143 17.17 7.50 -1.75
N VAL A 144 18.34 7.57 -1.13
CA VAL A 144 18.59 6.99 0.19
C VAL A 144 18.57 8.12 1.19
N GLY A 145 17.85 7.94 2.29
CA GLY A 145 17.84 8.89 3.37
C GLY A 145 17.93 8.29 4.75
N ASP A 146 18.21 9.18 5.70
CA ASP A 146 18.32 8.87 7.12
C ASP A 146 16.93 9.04 7.77
N ALA A 147 16.41 7.98 8.39
CA ALA A 147 15.07 7.94 8.97
C ALA A 147 14.96 8.69 10.31
N GLN A 148 16.09 9.02 10.94
CA GLN A 148 16.10 9.78 12.20
C GLN A 148 15.97 11.28 11.92
N THR A 149 16.74 11.75 10.94
CA THR A 149 16.85 13.17 10.57
C THR A 149 15.97 13.57 9.40
N ASP A 150 15.36 12.60 8.71
CA ASP A 150 14.54 12.77 7.51
C ASP A 150 15.29 13.46 6.38
N LYS A 151 16.59 13.18 6.21
CA LYS A 151 17.42 13.83 5.18
C LYS A 151 17.86 12.84 4.12
N GLN A 152 17.85 13.28 2.87
CA GLN A 152 18.57 12.61 1.81
C GLN A 152 20.07 12.54 2.16
N ILE A 153 20.66 11.35 2.05
CA ILE A 153 22.09 11.10 2.31
C ILE A 153 22.83 10.55 1.09
N LYS A 154 22.12 9.96 0.12
CA LYS A 154 22.73 9.40 -1.09
C LYS A 154 21.71 9.28 -2.22
N VAL A 155 22.23 9.28 -3.46
CA VAL A 155 21.49 8.99 -4.68
C VAL A 155 22.05 7.69 -5.27
N ILE A 156 21.15 6.78 -5.65
CA ILE A 156 21.46 5.59 -6.44
C ILE A 156 20.90 5.80 -7.83
N ALA A 157 21.80 5.77 -8.83
CA ALA A 157 21.48 5.93 -10.24
C ALA A 157 22.37 4.99 -11.06
N ALA A 158 21.85 4.51 -12.19
CA ALA A 158 22.62 3.76 -13.17
C ALA A 158 21.93 3.82 -14.54
N ASP A 159 22.71 3.80 -15.62
CA ASP A 159 22.22 3.91 -17.00
C ASP A 159 22.93 2.93 -17.97
N SER A 160 23.55 1.87 -17.43
CA SER A 160 24.24 0.86 -18.25
C SER A 160 23.27 -0.14 -18.88
N GLU A 161 23.67 -0.75 -20.00
CA GLU A 161 22.83 -1.68 -20.78
C GLU A 161 22.14 -2.78 -19.94
N ASN A 162 22.85 -3.36 -18.98
CA ASN A 162 22.36 -4.50 -18.19
C ASN A 162 22.03 -4.14 -16.73
N ALA A 163 22.28 -2.89 -16.31
CA ALA A 163 22.05 -2.42 -14.95
C ALA A 163 21.75 -0.93 -14.98
N PHE A 164 20.46 -0.60 -14.92
CA PHE A 164 19.96 0.77 -15.02
C PHE A 164 18.73 0.98 -14.15
N ILE A 165 18.42 2.23 -13.84
CA ILE A 165 17.18 2.64 -13.20
C ILE A 165 16.45 3.55 -14.18
N ARG A 166 15.17 3.29 -14.42
CA ARG A 166 14.33 4.09 -15.30
C ARG A 166 12.92 4.13 -14.76
N TYR A 167 12.37 5.32 -14.57
CA TYR A 167 11.02 5.52 -14.03
C TYR A 167 10.70 4.62 -12.81
N PRO A 168 11.57 4.62 -11.78
CA PRO A 168 11.40 3.75 -10.62
C PRO A 168 10.09 4.06 -9.90
N HIS A 169 9.27 3.04 -9.62
CA HIS A 169 7.98 3.15 -8.93
C HIS A 169 7.96 2.29 -7.67
N GLY A 170 7.50 1.03 -7.77
CA GLY A 170 7.53 0.02 -6.74
C GLY A 170 8.93 -0.21 -6.20
N ILE A 171 9.07 -0.25 -4.87
CA ILE A 171 10.32 -0.59 -4.19
C ILE A 171 10.09 -1.48 -2.98
N SER A 172 10.90 -2.54 -2.89
CA SER A 172 10.96 -3.37 -1.68
C SER A 172 12.40 -3.71 -1.30
N LEU A 173 12.58 -4.01 -0.02
CA LEU A 173 13.85 -4.33 0.59
C LEU A 173 13.76 -5.69 1.28
N ASN A 174 14.75 -6.53 1.04
CA ASN A 174 15.02 -7.71 1.83
C ASN A 174 16.43 -7.60 2.43
N ASP A 175 16.49 -7.15 3.68
CA ASP A 175 17.74 -6.96 4.43
C ASP A 175 18.54 -8.27 4.59
N ASP A 176 17.85 -9.42 4.70
CA ASP A 176 18.51 -10.71 5.01
C ASP A 176 19.39 -11.21 3.85
N ILE A 177 19.09 -10.80 2.61
CA ILE A 177 19.91 -11.07 1.43
C ILE A 177 20.59 -9.83 0.83
N ASP A 178 20.49 -8.69 1.51
CA ASP A 178 21.07 -7.41 1.08
C ASP A 178 20.57 -6.97 -0.31
N ARG A 179 19.25 -7.05 -0.57
CA ARG A 179 18.67 -6.76 -1.89
C ARG A 179 17.50 -5.78 -1.82
N ILE A 180 17.51 -4.84 -2.75
CA ILE A 180 16.37 -4.01 -3.10
C ILE A 180 15.91 -4.39 -4.50
N MET A 181 14.59 -4.45 -4.72
CA MET A 181 13.99 -4.54 -6.04
C MET A 181 13.26 -3.23 -6.36
N VAL A 182 13.40 -2.77 -7.60
CA VAL A 182 12.77 -1.53 -8.08
C VAL A 182 12.15 -1.77 -9.45
N THR A 183 10.85 -1.53 -9.60
CA THR A 183 10.15 -1.66 -10.89
C THR A 183 10.39 -0.47 -11.81
N SER A 184 10.19 -0.64 -13.12
CA SER A 184 10.29 0.43 -14.13
C SER A 184 8.93 0.64 -14.80
N THR A 185 8.14 1.60 -14.33
CA THR A 185 6.71 1.71 -14.70
C THR A 185 6.50 2.51 -15.96
N VAL A 186 6.39 3.84 -15.86
CA VAL A 186 6.08 4.73 -17.00
C VAL A 186 6.71 6.09 -16.83
N ARG A 187 6.94 6.80 -17.93
CA ARG A 187 7.31 8.23 -17.86
C ARG A 187 6.21 9.01 -17.11
N PRO A 188 6.53 9.67 -15.98
CA PRO A 188 5.50 10.23 -15.11
C PRO A 188 4.78 11.46 -15.69
N SER A 189 5.37 12.13 -16.68
CA SER A 189 4.79 13.36 -17.24
C SER A 189 3.52 13.13 -18.07
N ASP A 190 3.37 11.94 -18.66
CA ASP A 190 2.30 11.66 -19.63
C ASP A 190 1.91 10.18 -19.74
N LEU A 191 2.54 9.28 -18.96
CA LEU A 191 2.37 7.82 -19.03
C LEU A 191 2.73 7.22 -20.41
N GLY A 192 3.36 7.99 -21.30
CA GLY A 192 3.49 7.68 -22.72
C GLY A 192 4.70 6.84 -23.12
N ASP A 193 5.47 6.36 -22.14
CA ASP A 193 6.65 5.51 -22.34
C ASP A 193 6.77 4.54 -21.17
N ALA A 194 6.29 3.32 -21.41
CA ALA A 194 6.27 2.24 -20.45
C ALA A 194 7.62 1.53 -20.37
N GLY A 195 8.13 1.37 -19.16
CA GLY A 195 9.22 0.47 -18.85
C GLY A 195 8.79 -0.99 -18.95
N GLU A 196 9.74 -1.87 -18.70
CA GLU A 196 9.56 -3.31 -18.87
C GLU A 196 10.42 -4.15 -17.94
N THR A 197 11.09 -3.52 -16.97
CA THR A 197 12.10 -4.18 -16.15
C THR A 197 11.82 -4.07 -14.66
N VAL A 198 12.40 -5.00 -13.92
CA VAL A 198 12.70 -4.88 -12.49
C VAL A 198 14.20 -4.83 -12.30
N THR A 199 14.67 -3.92 -11.46
CA THR A 199 16.09 -3.67 -11.21
C THR A 199 16.46 -4.12 -9.80
N VAL A 200 17.58 -4.83 -9.70
CA VAL A 200 18.11 -5.36 -8.44
C VAL A 200 19.30 -4.54 -8.00
N ILE A 201 19.26 -4.08 -6.75
CA ILE A 201 20.28 -3.23 -6.13
C ILE A 201 20.80 -3.93 -4.87
N GLU A 202 22.11 -3.86 -4.63
CA GLU A 202 22.70 -4.26 -3.35
C GLU A 202 22.43 -3.16 -2.30
N ALA A 203 21.68 -3.47 -1.24
CA ALA A 203 21.17 -2.44 -0.32
C ALA A 203 22.30 -1.72 0.43
N SER A 204 23.25 -2.48 0.96
CA SER A 204 24.37 -2.00 1.78
C SER A 204 25.30 -1.04 1.03
N SER A 205 25.51 -1.27 -0.26
CA SER A 205 26.44 -0.49 -1.09
C SER A 205 25.72 0.48 -2.03
N GLY A 206 24.42 0.32 -2.25
CA GLY A 206 23.65 1.02 -3.28
C GLY A 206 24.12 0.72 -4.71
N LYS A 207 24.84 -0.38 -4.94
CA LYS A 207 25.30 -0.77 -6.28
C LYS A 207 24.14 -1.38 -7.06
N VAL A 208 23.81 -0.80 -8.21
CA VAL A 208 22.86 -1.41 -9.16
C VAL A 208 23.52 -2.64 -9.79
N LEU A 209 22.92 -3.81 -9.61
CA LEU A 209 23.52 -5.09 -9.99
C LEU A 209 23.07 -5.55 -11.38
N SER A 210 21.77 -5.41 -11.66
CA SER A 210 21.16 -5.94 -12.89
C SER A 210 19.74 -5.40 -13.08
N SER A 211 19.30 -5.33 -14.33
CA SER A 211 17.90 -5.04 -14.72
C SER A 211 17.36 -6.19 -15.57
N HIS A 212 16.18 -6.69 -15.19
CA HIS A 212 15.59 -7.90 -15.75
C HIS A 212 14.26 -7.57 -16.40
N LYS A 213 14.09 -8.02 -17.64
CA LYS A 213 12.86 -7.81 -18.39
C LYS A 213 11.75 -8.75 -17.91
N LEU A 214 10.53 -8.22 -17.75
CA LEU A 214 9.33 -8.95 -17.35
C LEU A 214 8.37 -9.16 -18.53
N SER A 215 8.90 -9.65 -19.64
CA SER A 215 8.13 -9.97 -20.85
C SER A 215 8.93 -10.83 -21.82
N ASP A 216 8.25 -11.71 -22.54
CA ASP A 216 8.81 -12.45 -23.67
C ASP A 216 8.70 -11.69 -25.02
N LYS A 217 7.98 -10.56 -25.05
CA LYS A 217 7.85 -9.73 -26.26
C LYS A 217 9.18 -9.04 -26.59
N PRO A 218 9.47 -8.63 -27.84
CA PRO A 218 10.63 -7.78 -28.14
C PRO A 218 10.62 -6.46 -27.35
N SER A 219 11.81 -5.90 -27.08
CA SER A 219 11.94 -4.59 -26.43
C SER A 219 11.74 -3.45 -27.43
N PRO A 220 11.08 -2.33 -27.03
CA PRO A 220 10.36 -2.16 -25.77
C PRO A 220 9.03 -2.93 -25.77
N SER A 221 8.77 -3.72 -24.73
CA SER A 221 7.56 -4.55 -24.63
C SER A 221 6.33 -3.81 -24.10
N GLY A 222 6.55 -2.69 -23.40
CA GLY A 222 5.51 -1.81 -22.87
C GLY A 222 4.63 -2.45 -21.79
N VAL A 223 5.18 -3.36 -20.98
CA VAL A 223 4.41 -4.10 -19.95
C VAL A 223 4.22 -3.33 -18.64
N SER A 224 5.07 -2.34 -18.36
CA SER A 224 4.97 -1.44 -17.20
C SER A 224 4.82 -2.16 -15.86
N PRO A 225 5.88 -2.77 -15.30
CA PRO A 225 5.88 -3.26 -13.93
C PRO A 225 5.51 -2.16 -12.92
N VAL A 226 4.65 -2.43 -11.93
CA VAL A 226 4.18 -1.42 -10.95
C VAL A 226 4.78 -1.72 -9.59
N GLU A 227 4.30 -2.75 -8.90
CA GLU A 227 4.77 -3.13 -7.57
C GLU A 227 5.74 -4.30 -7.61
N ALA A 228 6.73 -4.29 -6.71
CA ALA A 228 7.61 -5.42 -6.47
C ALA A 228 7.71 -5.65 -4.97
N VAL A 229 7.10 -6.73 -4.48
CA VAL A 229 6.92 -6.97 -3.05
C VAL A 229 7.52 -8.31 -2.63
N PHE A 230 8.47 -8.28 -1.69
CA PHE A 230 8.99 -9.51 -1.10
C PHE A 230 7.92 -10.21 -0.26
N LEU A 231 7.72 -11.51 -0.48
CA LEU A 231 6.92 -12.36 0.39
C LEU A 231 7.66 -12.53 1.73
N PRO A 232 7.09 -12.08 2.85
CA PRO A 232 7.76 -12.19 4.14
C PRO A 232 8.03 -13.65 4.51
N GLU A 233 9.18 -13.89 5.16
CA GLU A 233 9.61 -15.20 5.67
C GLU A 233 9.75 -16.32 4.62
N SER A 234 9.67 -15.99 3.32
CA SER A 234 9.77 -17.00 2.27
C SER A 234 11.17 -17.60 2.19
N ASN A 235 11.24 -18.91 1.96
CA ASN A 235 12.50 -19.62 1.76
C ASN A 235 12.43 -20.56 0.53
N PRO A 236 13.19 -20.30 -0.54
CA PRO A 236 14.09 -19.15 -0.71
C PRO A 236 13.35 -17.81 -0.70
N PRO A 237 14.03 -16.69 -0.41
CA PRO A 237 13.47 -15.35 -0.56
C PRO A 237 12.86 -15.16 -1.95
N MET A 238 11.68 -14.56 -1.99
CA MET A 238 10.90 -14.43 -3.22
C MET A 238 10.16 -13.09 -3.21
N ALA A 239 10.07 -12.46 -4.38
CA ALA A 239 9.21 -11.30 -4.58
C ALA A 239 8.13 -11.62 -5.62
N TYR A 240 6.97 -10.99 -5.47
CA TYR A 240 5.97 -10.89 -6.52
C TYR A 240 6.07 -9.53 -7.19
N ILE A 241 5.88 -9.50 -8.51
CA ILE A 241 5.93 -8.29 -9.32
C ILE A 241 4.75 -8.30 -10.28
N ASP A 242 3.94 -7.25 -10.29
CA ASP A 242 2.87 -7.13 -11.26
C ASP A 242 3.23 -6.19 -12.41
N THR A 243 2.44 -6.25 -13.49
CA THR A 243 2.66 -5.48 -14.72
C THR A 243 1.34 -4.92 -15.21
N MET A 244 1.14 -3.60 -15.11
CA MET A 244 -0.18 -3.01 -15.37
C MET A 244 -0.61 -3.08 -16.84
N PHE A 245 0.33 -3.00 -17.79
CA PHE A 245 0.03 -3.09 -19.22
C PHE A 245 0.34 -4.48 -19.79
N GLY A 246 1.12 -5.28 -19.05
CA GLY A 246 1.27 -6.71 -19.30
C GLY A 246 0.05 -7.52 -18.87
N GLY A 247 -0.68 -7.06 -17.85
CA GLY A 247 -1.78 -7.80 -17.23
C GLY A 247 -1.30 -9.09 -16.59
N ALA A 248 -0.11 -9.11 -16.00
CA ALA A 248 0.52 -10.33 -15.51
C ALA A 248 1.15 -10.17 -14.13
N LEU A 249 1.20 -11.29 -13.40
CA LEU A 249 1.97 -11.44 -12.16
C LEU A 249 3.21 -12.28 -12.42
N TRP A 250 4.33 -11.84 -11.88
CA TRP A 250 5.63 -12.48 -11.93
C TRP A 250 6.10 -12.82 -10.52
N THR A 251 7.00 -13.79 -10.42
CA THR A 251 7.82 -14.02 -9.24
C THR A 251 9.29 -13.79 -9.58
N GLY A 252 10.06 -13.29 -8.63
CA GLY A 252 11.52 -13.31 -8.63
C GLY A 252 12.00 -14.19 -7.48
N THR A 253 12.55 -15.37 -7.76
CA THR A 253 13.01 -16.31 -6.73
C THR A 253 14.52 -16.19 -6.53
N TRP A 254 14.96 -15.97 -5.29
CA TRP A 254 16.37 -15.84 -4.96
C TRP A 254 17.14 -17.15 -5.15
N ASN A 255 18.29 -17.04 -5.81
CA ASN A 255 19.26 -18.11 -5.98
C ASN A 255 20.54 -17.76 -5.22
N ALA A 256 20.73 -18.40 -4.05
CA ALA A 256 21.89 -18.15 -3.20
C ALA A 256 23.23 -18.56 -3.84
N GLY A 257 23.22 -19.46 -4.83
CA GLY A 257 24.43 -19.97 -5.48
C GLY A 257 25.11 -18.93 -6.38
N ASN A 258 24.32 -18.08 -7.05
CA ASN A 258 24.80 -17.02 -7.95
C ASN A 258 24.44 -15.61 -7.47
N LYS A 259 23.74 -15.47 -6.34
CA LYS A 259 23.27 -14.22 -5.76
C LYS A 259 22.40 -13.39 -6.71
N ASN A 260 21.55 -14.06 -7.48
CA ASN A 260 20.65 -13.48 -8.46
C ASN A 260 19.20 -13.97 -8.28
N PHE A 261 18.28 -13.44 -9.06
CA PHE A 261 16.88 -13.85 -9.08
C PHE A 261 16.53 -14.55 -10.39
N ASP A 262 15.75 -15.62 -10.27
CA ASP A 262 15.09 -16.28 -11.40
C ASP A 262 13.67 -15.73 -11.52
N PHE A 263 13.37 -15.06 -12.63
CA PHE A 263 12.06 -14.43 -12.87
C PHE A 263 11.15 -15.31 -13.71
N GLN A 264 9.89 -15.44 -13.30
CA GLN A 264 8.89 -16.25 -13.99
C GLN A 264 7.51 -15.63 -13.89
N GLN A 265 6.77 -15.55 -15.01
CA GLN A 265 5.36 -15.22 -15.00
C GLN A 265 4.56 -16.36 -14.36
N VAL A 266 3.74 -16.05 -13.36
CA VAL A 266 2.98 -17.02 -12.57
C VAL A 266 1.46 -16.86 -12.70
N PHE A 267 0.98 -15.72 -13.21
CA PHE A 267 -0.44 -15.51 -13.48
C PHE A 267 -0.66 -14.54 -14.65
N ASP A 268 -1.78 -14.72 -15.36
CA ASP A 268 -2.23 -13.83 -16.45
C ASP A 268 -3.64 -13.31 -16.11
N PHE A 269 -3.73 -12.03 -15.74
CA PHE A 269 -5.00 -11.37 -15.43
C PHE A 269 -5.87 -11.14 -16.67
N ASN A 270 -5.31 -11.16 -17.88
CA ASN A 270 -6.11 -11.06 -19.10
C ASN A 270 -7.03 -12.28 -19.27
N SER A 271 -6.59 -13.46 -18.80
CA SER A 271 -7.39 -14.69 -18.79
C SER A 271 -8.69 -14.58 -17.98
N VAL A 272 -8.73 -13.67 -17.00
CA VAL A 272 -9.90 -13.35 -16.17
C VAL A 272 -10.49 -11.98 -16.47
N LYS A 273 -10.03 -11.31 -17.54
CA LYS A 273 -10.48 -9.98 -18.01
C LYS A 273 -10.28 -8.86 -16.99
N GLN A 274 -9.13 -8.83 -16.32
CA GLN A 274 -8.78 -7.82 -15.32
C GLN A 274 -7.40 -7.21 -15.58
N GLY A 275 -7.24 -6.59 -16.75
CA GLY A 275 -5.93 -6.37 -17.38
C GLY A 275 -5.00 -5.34 -16.73
N VAL A 276 -5.39 -4.67 -15.64
CA VAL A 276 -4.61 -3.59 -15.01
C VAL A 276 -4.35 -3.91 -13.53
N PRO A 277 -3.50 -4.90 -13.19
CA PRO A 277 -3.06 -5.11 -11.81
C PRO A 277 -2.19 -3.95 -11.34
N LEU A 278 -2.29 -3.57 -10.05
CA LEU A 278 -1.53 -2.46 -9.49
C LEU A 278 -0.83 -2.77 -8.17
N GLU A 279 -1.55 -3.21 -7.12
CA GLU A 279 -0.97 -3.34 -5.77
C GLU A 279 -0.99 -4.77 -5.26
N ILE A 280 0.00 -5.15 -4.44
CA ILE A 280 0.19 -6.50 -3.89
C ILE A 280 0.29 -6.45 -2.36
N TYR A 281 -0.53 -7.25 -1.67
CA TYR A 281 -0.54 -7.35 -0.21
C TYR A 281 -0.61 -8.80 0.27
N PHE A 282 -0.20 -9.06 1.51
CA PHE A 282 -0.29 -10.37 2.16
C PHE A 282 -1.11 -10.31 3.44
N ASN A 283 -1.62 -11.47 3.85
CA ASN A 283 -2.17 -11.67 5.18
C ASN A 283 -1.05 -12.01 6.19
N ASP A 284 -1.31 -11.92 7.49
CA ASP A 284 -0.37 -12.16 8.60
C ASP A 284 0.28 -13.55 8.54
N LYS A 285 -0.45 -14.54 8.02
CA LYS A 285 0.07 -15.91 7.86
C LYS A 285 0.93 -16.10 6.62
N HIS A 286 0.99 -15.10 5.75
CA HIS A 286 1.65 -15.13 4.45
C HIS A 286 1.21 -16.33 3.58
N ASP A 287 -0.05 -16.75 3.76
CA ASP A 287 -0.68 -17.87 3.03
C ASP A 287 -1.77 -17.40 2.05
N ARG A 288 -2.10 -16.11 2.09
CA ARG A 288 -2.96 -15.39 1.15
C ARG A 288 -2.25 -14.16 0.62
N MET A 289 -2.47 -13.90 -0.66
CA MET A 289 -2.03 -12.70 -1.35
C MET A 289 -3.23 -12.00 -1.97
N TYR A 290 -3.26 -10.68 -1.86
CA TYR A 290 -4.31 -9.83 -2.38
C TYR A 290 -3.73 -8.92 -3.46
N ILE A 291 -4.40 -8.88 -4.62
CA ILE A 291 -3.98 -8.01 -5.73
C ILE A 291 -5.17 -7.19 -6.21
N THR A 292 -5.00 -5.88 -6.33
CA THR A 292 -6.02 -5.02 -6.95
C THR A 292 -5.85 -4.96 -8.46
N THR A 293 -6.98 -4.85 -9.15
CA THR A 293 -6.99 -4.50 -10.57
C THR A 293 -7.90 -3.31 -10.81
N ALA A 294 -7.43 -2.31 -11.56
CA ALA A 294 -8.13 -1.04 -11.69
C ALA A 294 -9.20 -1.02 -12.79
N ASN A 295 -9.04 -1.82 -13.85
CA ASN A 295 -9.98 -1.85 -14.97
C ASN A 295 -10.25 -3.28 -15.50
N PRO A 296 -11.44 -3.83 -15.21
CA PRO A 296 -12.41 -3.38 -14.20
C PRO A 296 -11.84 -3.45 -12.77
N GLY A 297 -12.49 -2.75 -11.82
CA GLY A 297 -12.13 -2.73 -10.40
C GLY A 297 -12.37 -4.06 -9.68
N TYR A 298 -11.32 -4.70 -9.15
CA TYR A 298 -11.44 -5.90 -8.31
C TYR A 298 -10.40 -5.94 -7.18
N LEU A 299 -10.76 -6.66 -6.11
CA LEU A 299 -9.80 -7.29 -5.20
C LEU A 299 -9.70 -8.78 -5.52
N ASN A 300 -8.51 -9.23 -5.92
CA ASN A 300 -8.21 -10.62 -6.22
C ASN A 300 -7.55 -11.28 -5.02
N ILE A 301 -8.05 -12.43 -4.61
CA ILE A 301 -7.53 -13.21 -3.51
C ILE A 301 -6.89 -14.48 -4.07
N PHE A 302 -5.61 -14.66 -3.78
CA PHE A 302 -4.82 -15.81 -4.16
C PHE A 302 -4.48 -16.65 -2.92
N ASP A 303 -4.54 -17.98 -3.07
CA ASP A 303 -3.94 -18.93 -2.13
C ASP A 303 -2.49 -19.19 -2.55
N ILE A 304 -1.57 -18.99 -1.61
CA ILE A 304 -0.13 -19.24 -1.78
C ILE A 304 0.41 -20.28 -0.77
N SER A 305 -0.48 -20.90 0.03
CA SER A 305 -0.12 -21.81 1.12
C SER A 305 0.59 -23.09 0.65
N GLN A 306 0.23 -23.61 -0.52
CA GLN A 306 0.82 -24.84 -1.07
C GLN A 306 2.12 -24.54 -1.83
N SER A 307 2.18 -23.41 -2.51
CA SER A 307 3.34 -23.00 -3.30
C SER A 307 3.26 -21.51 -3.64
N ALA A 308 4.20 -20.73 -3.12
CA ALA A 308 4.35 -19.32 -3.50
C ALA A 308 4.63 -19.15 -5.01
N GLN A 309 5.32 -20.10 -5.65
CA GLN A 309 5.61 -20.03 -7.10
C GLN A 309 4.38 -20.33 -7.98
N LYS A 310 3.29 -20.84 -7.40
CA LYS A 310 2.08 -21.22 -8.13
C LYS A 310 0.85 -20.69 -7.39
N PRO A 311 0.69 -19.35 -7.32
CA PRO A 311 -0.46 -18.75 -6.68
C PRO A 311 -1.75 -19.21 -7.38
N VAL A 312 -2.77 -19.52 -6.60
CA VAL A 312 -4.07 -19.97 -7.12
C VAL A 312 -5.11 -18.89 -6.83
N LEU A 313 -5.68 -18.28 -7.87
CA LEU A 313 -6.79 -17.33 -7.71
C LEU A 313 -7.99 -18.08 -7.12
N ILE A 314 -8.37 -17.77 -5.88
CA ILE A 314 -9.52 -18.39 -5.20
C ILE A 314 -10.79 -17.55 -5.36
N LYS A 315 -10.64 -16.23 -5.46
CA LYS A 315 -11.77 -15.31 -5.57
C LYS A 315 -11.35 -14.01 -6.23
N ALA A 316 -12.22 -13.46 -7.07
CA ALA A 316 -12.17 -12.07 -7.49
C ALA A 316 -13.45 -11.38 -7.00
N ILE A 317 -13.32 -10.36 -6.17
CA ILE A 317 -14.44 -9.62 -5.58
C ILE A 317 -14.53 -8.28 -6.31
N PRO A 318 -15.63 -7.99 -7.03
CA PRO A 318 -15.80 -6.72 -7.72
C PRO A 318 -15.77 -5.54 -6.74
N THR A 319 -15.04 -4.49 -7.11
CA THR A 319 -15.03 -3.18 -6.46
C THR A 319 -15.45 -2.11 -7.50
N ALA A 320 -15.12 -0.84 -7.28
CA ALA A 320 -15.33 0.20 -8.30
C ALA A 320 -14.08 0.41 -9.15
N GLY A 321 -14.24 0.99 -10.34
CA GLY A 321 -13.12 1.29 -11.24
C GLY A 321 -12.04 2.13 -10.56
N GLY A 322 -10.78 1.78 -10.78
CA GLY A 322 -9.63 2.40 -10.14
C GLY A 322 -9.22 1.77 -8.82
N ALA A 323 -9.68 0.55 -8.51
CA ALA A 323 -9.21 -0.18 -7.34
C ALA A 323 -7.68 -0.23 -7.34
N HIS A 324 -7.07 0.35 -6.30
CA HIS A 324 -5.64 0.60 -6.24
C HIS A 324 -5.11 0.16 -4.87
N HIS A 325 -5.05 1.02 -3.86
CA HIS A 325 -4.51 0.62 -2.56
C HIS A 325 -5.51 -0.16 -1.69
N VAL A 326 -4.97 -1.02 -0.83
CA VAL A 326 -5.73 -1.83 0.13
C VAL A 326 -5.11 -1.75 1.50
N VAL A 327 -5.96 -1.71 2.53
CA VAL A 327 -5.55 -2.00 3.90
C VAL A 327 -6.38 -3.14 4.48
N LEU A 328 -5.73 -3.97 5.30
CA LEU A 328 -6.39 -5.02 6.06
C LEU A 328 -6.60 -4.54 7.50
N THR A 329 -7.73 -4.91 8.11
CA THR A 329 -7.91 -4.70 9.55
C THR A 329 -6.99 -5.63 10.34
N PRO A 330 -6.58 -5.28 11.57
CA PRO A 330 -5.66 -6.12 12.36
C PRO A 330 -6.14 -7.55 12.65
N ASP A 331 -7.45 -7.77 12.59
CA ASP A 331 -8.07 -9.08 12.76
C ASP A 331 -8.38 -9.78 11.43
N GLU A 332 -7.94 -9.19 10.31
CA GLU A 332 -8.15 -9.62 8.93
C GLU A 332 -9.64 -9.85 8.60
N GLN A 333 -10.55 -9.21 9.33
CA GLN A 333 -11.97 -9.28 9.05
C GLN A 333 -12.33 -8.52 7.78
N TYR A 334 -11.73 -7.35 7.58
CA TYR A 334 -12.04 -6.48 6.45
C TYR A 334 -10.81 -6.14 5.62
N ALA A 335 -11.00 -6.11 4.30
CA ALA A 335 -10.15 -5.39 3.37
C ALA A 335 -10.85 -4.09 2.97
N VAL A 336 -10.14 -2.98 3.01
CA VAL A 336 -10.65 -1.65 2.63
C VAL A 336 -9.88 -1.18 1.40
N VAL A 337 -10.56 -1.12 0.27
CA VAL A 337 -9.99 -0.88 -1.06
C VAL A 337 -10.32 0.53 -1.52
N GLN A 338 -9.31 1.32 -1.81
CA GLN A 338 -9.46 2.66 -2.38
C GLN A 338 -9.65 2.56 -3.90
N ASN A 339 -10.67 3.25 -4.44
CA ASN A 339 -11.05 3.15 -5.86
C ASN A 339 -10.83 4.48 -6.60
N SER A 340 -9.58 4.76 -6.98
CA SER A 340 -9.17 5.81 -7.91
C SER A 340 -7.69 5.63 -8.28
N PHE A 341 -7.38 5.67 -9.57
CA PHE A 341 -6.04 5.55 -10.12
C PHE A 341 -5.78 6.77 -11.03
N LEU A 342 -4.94 7.70 -10.55
CA LEU A 342 -4.44 8.88 -11.27
C LEU A 342 -5.51 9.76 -11.96
N ASN A 343 -6.75 9.77 -11.45
CA ASN A 343 -7.88 10.44 -12.09
C ASN A 343 -8.15 9.98 -13.55
N LEU A 344 -7.72 8.79 -13.93
CA LEU A 344 -7.86 8.29 -15.29
C LEU A 344 -9.33 7.93 -15.61
N PRO A 345 -9.76 8.08 -16.89
CA PRO A 345 -11.09 7.66 -17.32
C PRO A 345 -11.38 6.20 -16.94
N ASP A 346 -12.60 5.94 -16.47
CA ASP A 346 -13.09 4.64 -16.00
C ASP A 346 -12.34 4.03 -14.80
N MET A 347 -11.27 4.67 -14.31
CA MET A 347 -10.45 4.23 -13.19
C MET A 347 -10.40 5.27 -12.07
N SER A 348 -11.44 6.11 -11.94
CA SER A 348 -11.43 7.27 -11.03
C SER A 348 -12.78 7.42 -10.31
N ASP A 349 -13.27 6.34 -9.70
CA ASP A 349 -14.61 6.32 -9.10
C ASP A 349 -14.74 7.32 -7.93
N GLY A 350 -13.74 7.34 -7.04
CA GLY A 350 -13.67 8.23 -5.87
C GLY A 350 -14.28 7.63 -4.60
N SER A 351 -14.71 6.37 -4.65
CA SER A 351 -15.22 5.62 -3.50
C SER A 351 -14.13 4.79 -2.81
N ILE A 352 -14.47 4.24 -1.66
CA ILE A 352 -13.70 3.21 -0.97
C ILE A 352 -14.64 2.02 -0.72
N THR A 353 -14.23 0.81 -1.08
CA THR A 353 -15.00 -0.42 -0.87
C THR A 353 -14.52 -1.14 0.38
N VAL A 354 -15.44 -1.57 1.25
CA VAL A 354 -15.15 -2.44 2.40
C VAL A 354 -15.62 -3.85 2.08
N ILE A 355 -14.72 -4.82 2.15
CA ILE A 355 -14.95 -6.23 1.86
C ILE A 355 -14.85 -7.03 3.14
N ASP A 356 -15.83 -7.89 3.43
CA ASP A 356 -15.77 -8.90 4.49
C ASP A 356 -14.96 -10.10 3.96
N LEU A 357 -13.76 -10.31 4.49
CA LEU A 357 -12.83 -11.34 4.01
C LEU A 357 -13.25 -12.76 4.41
N ASN A 358 -13.99 -12.90 5.50
CA ASN A 358 -14.52 -14.19 5.94
C ASN A 358 -15.64 -14.66 5.01
N LYS A 359 -16.48 -13.73 4.56
CA LYS A 359 -17.57 -14.01 3.62
C LYS A 359 -17.16 -13.88 2.16
N GLN A 360 -16.04 -13.22 1.90
CA GLN A 360 -15.54 -12.89 0.56
C GLN A 360 -16.56 -12.12 -0.28
N GLU A 361 -17.19 -11.11 0.33
CA GLU A 361 -18.22 -10.28 -0.29
C GLU A 361 -18.06 -8.81 0.10
N VAL A 362 -18.55 -7.91 -0.76
CA VAL A 362 -18.62 -6.48 -0.43
C VAL A 362 -19.57 -6.27 0.75
N LYS A 363 -19.05 -5.68 1.82
CA LYS A 363 -19.79 -5.36 3.03
C LYS A 363 -20.44 -3.99 2.94
N ALA A 364 -19.71 -3.00 2.43
CA ALA A 364 -20.15 -1.61 2.34
C ALA A 364 -19.33 -0.81 1.31
N THR A 365 -19.83 0.38 0.96
CA THR A 365 -19.12 1.36 0.15
C THR A 365 -19.15 2.72 0.85
N ILE A 366 -18.02 3.41 0.86
CA ILE A 366 -17.82 4.75 1.39
C ILE A 366 -17.71 5.71 0.20
N ASP A 367 -18.72 6.57 0.02
CA ASP A 367 -18.78 7.55 -1.08
C ASP A 367 -18.44 8.98 -0.64
N THR A 368 -17.85 9.15 0.55
CA THR A 368 -17.69 10.45 1.18
C THR A 368 -16.84 11.43 0.36
N PHE A 369 -15.75 10.95 -0.25
CA PHE A 369 -14.90 11.75 -1.15
C PHE A 369 -15.60 11.99 -2.49
N LYS A 370 -16.11 10.93 -3.12
CA LYS A 370 -16.88 10.99 -4.37
C LYS A 370 -17.99 12.04 -4.36
N LYS A 371 -18.79 12.09 -3.29
CA LYS A 371 -19.90 13.06 -3.11
C LYS A 371 -19.44 14.51 -2.99
N GLN A 372 -18.18 14.72 -2.60
CA GLN A 372 -17.55 16.04 -2.50
C GLN A 372 -16.78 16.43 -3.76
N GLY A 373 -16.80 15.61 -4.82
CA GLY A 373 -15.99 15.85 -6.01
C GLY A 373 -14.49 15.63 -5.78
N LEU A 374 -14.14 14.78 -4.81
CA LEU A 374 -12.77 14.41 -4.48
C LEU A 374 -12.47 12.97 -4.90
N ASN A 375 -11.20 12.68 -5.10
CA ASN A 375 -10.66 11.34 -5.28
C ASN A 375 -9.66 11.02 -4.17
N PRO A 376 -9.80 9.88 -3.48
CA PRO A 376 -8.75 9.34 -2.63
C PRO A 376 -7.59 8.85 -3.51
N ASN A 377 -6.34 9.07 -3.11
CA ASN A 377 -5.17 8.62 -3.86
C ASN A 377 -4.53 7.37 -3.25
N CYS A 378 -4.38 7.35 -1.93
CA CYS A 378 -3.87 6.25 -1.13
C CYS A 378 -4.65 6.15 0.19
N ILE A 379 -4.70 4.94 0.75
CA ILE A 379 -5.28 4.67 2.05
C ILE A 379 -4.30 3.86 2.89
N ILE A 380 -4.09 4.29 4.13
CA ILE A 380 -3.36 3.51 5.15
C ILE A 380 -4.18 3.46 6.44
N MET A 381 -3.99 2.46 7.27
CA MET A 381 -4.60 2.46 8.61
C MET A 381 -3.90 3.47 9.53
N MET A 382 -4.63 4.06 10.48
CA MET A 382 -4.00 4.83 11.56
C MET A 382 -3.16 3.89 12.45
N PRO A 383 -2.11 4.37 13.16
CA PRO A 383 -1.10 3.49 13.77
C PRO A 383 -1.65 2.38 14.67
N ARG A 384 -2.76 2.64 15.39
CA ARG A 384 -3.42 1.64 16.24
C ARG A 384 -3.98 0.43 15.47
N TRP A 385 -4.38 0.62 14.22
CA TRP A 385 -4.96 -0.41 13.36
C TRP A 385 -4.03 -0.79 12.21
N HIS A 386 -2.80 -0.26 12.19
CA HIS A 386 -1.86 -0.53 11.12
C HIS A 386 -1.22 -1.91 11.28
N HIS A 387 -1.19 -2.62 10.17
CA HIS A 387 -0.44 -3.84 9.98
C HIS A 387 0.37 -3.67 8.67
N ASP A 388 1.66 -4.00 8.71
CA ASP A 388 2.52 -3.90 7.54
C ASP A 388 2.33 -5.14 6.67
N VAL A 389 1.50 -5.01 5.63
CA VAL A 389 1.05 -6.11 4.76
C VAL A 389 1.83 -6.17 3.44
N ALA A 390 2.79 -5.27 3.21
CA ALA A 390 3.53 -5.18 1.95
C ALA A 390 4.97 -4.60 2.04
N HIS A 391 5.36 -3.79 3.04
CA HIS A 391 6.62 -3.03 2.97
C HIS A 391 7.64 -3.34 4.08
#